data_AF-I2MZF7-F1
#
_entry.id   AF-I2MZF7-F1
#
_cell.length_a   1.000
_cell.length_b   1.000
_cell.length_c   1.000
_cell.angle_alpha   90.00
_cell.angle_beta   90.00
_cell.angle_gamma   90.00
#
_symmetry.space_group_name_H-M   'P 1'
#
loop_
_entity.id
_entity.type
_entity.pdbx_description
1 polymer ?
#
loop_
_entity_poly.entity_id
_entity_poly.type
_entity_poly.pdbx_seq_one_letter_code
_entity_poly.pdbx_strand_id
1 'polypeptide(L)'
;MNGPCSGGTWIARWNRHARSVGRARLGLRKALAGWGLSAIEHSATLVLSELVTNAVRYGAAAGRQIETRCARTPGGLRIEVHDTGAGRPSLRMPAPDADGGRGLWLVAELADRWGVEDRVGPGKYVWAELSVPPETYP
;
A
#
# COMPACT_ATOMS: atom_id res chain seq x y z
N MET A 1 8.43 17.93 5.60
CA MET A 1 9.55 17.36 6.38
C MET A 1 9.07 16.03 6.92
N ASN A 2 9.62 14.91 6.46
CA ASN A 2 9.21 13.57 6.92
C ASN A 2 10.29 13.06 7.88
N GLY A 3 9.92 12.89 9.15
CA GLY A 3 10.81 12.58 10.26
C GLY A 3 11.40 11.17 10.22
N PRO A 4 12.44 10.90 11.03
CA PRO A 4 13.12 9.61 11.07
C PRO A 4 12.24 8.52 11.71
N CYS A 5 12.35 7.33 11.14
CA CYS A 5 11.59 6.12 11.47
C CYS A 5 12.10 5.47 12.76
N SER A 6 11.83 6.05 13.93
CA SER A 6 12.28 5.47 15.21
C SER A 6 11.33 4.39 15.78
N GLY A 7 10.15 4.18 15.18
CA GLY A 7 9.07 3.36 15.76
C GLY A 7 8.53 2.25 14.86
N GLY A 8 9.30 1.78 13.88
CA GLY A 8 8.84 0.74 12.95
C GLY A 8 7.64 1.13 12.08
N THR A 9 7.23 2.41 12.07
CA THR A 9 6.09 2.89 11.28
C THR A 9 6.50 4.10 10.44
N TRP A 10 6.08 4.11 9.18
CA TRP A 10 6.24 5.19 8.23
C TRP A 10 4.87 5.68 7.77
N ILE A 11 4.60 6.97 7.92
CA ILE A 11 3.35 7.62 7.49
C ILE A 11 3.68 8.74 6.52
N ALA A 12 2.94 8.82 5.42
CA ALA A 12 3.09 9.90 4.44
C ALA A 12 1.75 10.27 3.81
N ARG A 13 1.61 11.54 3.42
CA ARG A 13 0.42 12.07 2.75
C ARG A 13 0.74 12.53 1.34
N TRP A 14 -0.20 12.31 0.44
CA TRP A 14 -0.03 12.50 -0.99
C TRP A 14 -1.20 13.24 -1.59
N ASN A 15 -0.90 14.16 -2.51
CA ASN A 15 -1.92 14.67 -3.42
C ASN A 15 -2.33 13.57 -4.40
N ARG A 16 -3.56 13.62 -4.91
CA ARG A 16 -4.12 12.64 -5.84
C ARG A 16 -3.60 12.83 -7.26
N HIS A 17 -2.35 12.47 -7.46
CA HIS A 17 -1.66 12.65 -8.72
C HIS A 17 -0.77 11.42 -8.98
N ALA A 18 -0.68 10.97 -10.24
CA ALA A 18 0.10 9.78 -10.60
C ALA A 18 1.56 9.81 -10.12
N ARG A 19 2.22 10.99 -10.22
CA ARG A 19 3.55 11.26 -9.62
C ARG A 19 3.69 10.88 -8.13
N SER A 20 2.61 10.90 -7.35
CA SER A 20 2.63 10.50 -5.95
C SER A 20 2.92 9.02 -5.76
N VAL A 21 2.55 8.15 -6.71
CA VAL A 21 2.82 6.71 -6.66
C VAL A 21 4.33 6.44 -6.64
N GLY A 22 5.08 7.11 -7.52
CA GLY A 22 6.54 6.99 -7.55
C GLY A 22 7.21 7.47 -6.27
N ARG A 23 6.70 8.56 -5.68
CA ARG A 23 7.19 9.08 -4.39
C ARG A 23 6.87 8.14 -3.22
N ALA A 24 5.69 7.53 -3.22
CA ALA A 24 5.29 6.56 -2.21
C ALA A 24 6.20 5.32 -2.25
N ARG A 25 6.48 4.77 -3.44
CA ARG A 25 7.45 3.68 -3.63
C ARG A 25 8.82 4.02 -3.05
N LEU A 26 9.37 5.18 -3.39
CA LEU A 26 10.69 5.60 -2.93
C LEU A 26 10.72 5.75 -1.40
N GLY A 27 9.66 6.30 -0.80
CA GLY A 27 9.53 6.41 0.65
C GLY A 27 9.52 5.04 1.33
N LEU A 28 8.72 4.10 0.82
CA LEU A 28 8.65 2.75 1.37
C LEU A 28 9.98 2.01 1.27
N ARG A 29 10.69 2.08 0.14
CA ARG A 29 12.03 1.46 0.01
C ARG A 29 12.99 1.91 1.09
N LYS A 30 13.04 3.22 1.36
CA LYS A 30 13.88 3.78 2.42
C LYS A 30 13.48 3.28 3.80
N ALA A 31 12.17 3.17 4.06
CA ALA A 31 11.67 2.63 5.32
C ALA A 31 12.04 1.14 5.49
N LEU A 32 11.85 0.31 4.46
CA LEU A 32 12.18 -1.12 4.49
C LEU A 32 13.67 -1.37 4.69
N ALA A 33 14.52 -0.62 3.99
CA ALA A 33 15.96 -0.67 4.21
C ALA A 33 16.33 -0.32 5.65
N GLY A 34 15.72 0.74 6.22
CA GLY A 34 15.91 1.12 7.62
C GLY A 34 15.37 0.11 8.63
N TRP A 35 14.44 -0.77 8.23
CA TRP A 35 13.84 -1.81 9.06
C TRP A 35 14.47 -3.20 8.88
N GLY A 36 15.39 -3.37 7.93
CA GLY A 36 15.98 -4.68 7.59
C GLY A 36 15.00 -5.61 6.88
N LEU A 37 13.98 -5.08 6.19
CA LEU A 37 12.94 -5.85 5.49
C LEU A 37 13.16 -5.90 3.96
N SER A 38 14.43 -5.89 3.52
CA SER A 38 14.78 -5.88 2.10
C SER A 38 14.28 -7.13 1.35
N ALA A 39 14.13 -8.26 2.03
CA ALA A 39 13.63 -9.52 1.45
C ALA A 39 12.23 -9.39 0.81
N ILE A 40 11.39 -8.48 1.31
CA ILE A 40 10.02 -8.25 0.81
C ILE A 40 9.88 -6.94 0.03
N GLU A 41 10.98 -6.23 -0.28
CA GLU A 41 10.94 -4.90 -0.89
C GLU A 41 10.17 -4.90 -2.21
N HIS A 42 10.42 -5.89 -3.07
CA HIS A 42 9.77 -5.97 -4.38
C HIS A 42 8.24 -6.08 -4.24
N SER A 43 7.77 -7.09 -3.51
CA SER A 43 6.34 -7.32 -3.27
C SER A 43 5.68 -6.13 -2.56
N ALA A 44 6.32 -5.59 -1.52
CA ALA A 44 5.80 -4.46 -0.76
C ALA A 44 5.67 -3.18 -1.61
N THR A 45 6.65 -2.88 -2.46
CA THR A 45 6.60 -1.69 -3.32
C THR A 45 5.58 -1.82 -4.44
N LEU A 46 5.35 -3.03 -4.95
CA LEU A 46 4.31 -3.30 -5.93
C LEU A 46 2.92 -3.19 -5.29
N VAL A 47 2.68 -3.84 -4.14
CA VAL A 47 1.44 -3.72 -3.37
C VAL A 47 1.11 -2.27 -3.06
N LEU A 48 2.06 -1.50 -2.52
CA LEU A 48 1.85 -0.07 -2.26
C LEU A 48 1.50 0.71 -3.54
N SER A 49 2.15 0.39 -4.67
CA SER A 49 1.87 1.06 -5.93
C SER A 49 0.44 0.83 -6.42
N GLU A 50 -0.04 -0.41 -6.35
CA GLU A 50 -1.38 -0.75 -6.76
C GLU A 50 -2.43 -0.11 -5.86
N LEU A 51 -2.23 -0.15 -4.53
CA LEU A 51 -3.14 0.47 -3.57
C LEU A 51 -3.21 2.00 -3.74
N VAL A 52 -2.06 2.67 -3.88
CA VAL A 52 -2.04 4.13 -4.11
C VAL A 52 -2.62 4.48 -5.48
N THR A 53 -2.37 3.67 -6.52
CA THR A 53 -2.97 3.88 -7.85
C THR A 53 -4.48 3.75 -7.80
N ASN A 54 -5.01 2.75 -7.09
CA ASN A 54 -6.44 2.60 -6.87
C ASN A 54 -7.02 3.80 -6.10
N ALA A 55 -6.35 4.27 -5.05
CA ALA A 55 -6.79 5.44 -4.30
C ALA A 55 -6.78 6.72 -5.17
N VAL A 56 -5.78 6.90 -6.04
CA VAL A 56 -5.72 8.03 -6.98
C VAL A 56 -6.89 7.96 -7.97
N ARG A 57 -7.13 6.79 -8.59
CA ARG A 57 -8.14 6.59 -9.64
C ARG A 57 -9.58 6.59 -9.11
N TYR A 58 -9.83 5.99 -7.95
CA TYR A 58 -11.19 5.63 -7.50
C TYR A 58 -11.62 6.23 -6.14
N GLY A 59 -10.75 6.92 -5.40
CA GLY A 59 -11.17 7.58 -4.14
C GLY A 59 -12.10 8.79 -4.36
N ALA A 60 -12.49 9.50 -3.28
CA ALA A 60 -13.36 10.70 -3.28
C ALA A 60 -12.96 11.90 -4.18
N ALA A 61 -13.82 12.91 -4.28
CA ALA A 61 -13.60 14.14 -5.06
C ALA A 61 -12.26 14.86 -4.79
N ALA A 62 -11.83 15.64 -5.77
CA ALA A 62 -10.58 16.41 -5.76
C ALA A 62 -10.45 17.30 -4.51
N GLY A 63 -9.22 17.42 -3.98
CA GLY A 63 -8.90 18.26 -2.80
C GLY A 63 -8.59 17.48 -1.52
N ARG A 64 -8.87 16.17 -1.47
CA ARG A 64 -8.52 15.33 -0.31
C ARG A 64 -7.28 14.48 -0.57
N GLN A 65 -6.36 14.43 0.40
CA GLN A 65 -5.11 13.68 0.32
C GLN A 65 -5.31 12.18 0.54
N ILE A 66 -4.40 11.38 -0.01
CA ILE A 66 -4.22 9.95 0.28
C ILE A 66 -3.17 9.85 1.39
N GLU A 67 -3.42 9.04 2.41
CA GLU A 67 -2.43 8.76 3.45
C GLU A 67 -1.97 7.30 3.33
N THR A 68 -0.66 7.09 3.34
CA THR A 68 -0.06 5.75 3.39
C THR A 68 0.54 5.55 4.76
N ARG A 69 0.19 4.45 5.43
CA ARG A 69 0.79 4.02 6.70
C ARG A 69 1.37 2.64 6.50
N CYS A 70 2.68 2.51 6.66
CA CYS A 70 3.37 1.23 6.61
C CYS A 70 3.96 0.96 7.99
N ALA A 71 3.71 -0.19 8.57
CA ALA A 71 4.20 -0.56 9.89
C ALA A 71 4.87 -1.93 9.83
N ARG A 72 6.08 -2.03 10.37
CA ARG A 72 6.75 -3.29 10.67
C ARG A 72 5.90 -4.07 11.66
N THR A 73 5.64 -5.32 11.33
CA THR A 73 5.04 -6.30 12.24
C THR A 73 6.14 -7.26 12.71
N PRO A 74 5.88 -8.12 13.71
CA PRO A 74 6.87 -9.10 14.17
C PRO A 74 7.40 -10.02 13.05
N GLY A 75 6.56 -10.34 12.06
CA GLY A 75 6.90 -11.22 10.94
C GLY A 75 7.07 -10.54 9.59
N GLY A 76 6.91 -9.21 9.49
CA GLY A 76 7.02 -8.51 8.21
C GLY A 76 6.44 -7.11 8.21
N LEU A 77 5.45 -6.84 7.36
CA LEU A 77 4.98 -5.49 7.05
C LEU A 77 3.45 -5.45 6.89
N ARG A 78 2.83 -4.44 7.48
CA ARG A 78 1.46 -4.02 7.20
C ARG A 78 1.49 -2.72 6.41
N ILE A 79 0.80 -2.68 5.28
CA ILE A 79 0.62 -1.51 4.42
C ILE A 79 -0.85 -1.11 4.49
N GLU A 80 -1.12 0.17 4.73
CA GLU A 80 -2.45 0.76 4.68
C GLU A 80 -2.45 1.98 3.76
N VAL A 81 -3.48 2.09 2.93
CA VAL A 81 -3.73 3.25 2.08
C VAL A 81 -5.12 3.78 2.40
N HIS A 82 -5.14 4.95 3.03
CA HIS A 82 -6.34 5.65 3.48
C HIS A 82 -6.78 6.65 2.41
N ASP A 83 -8.05 6.60 2.06
CA ASP A 83 -8.69 7.58 1.21
C ASP A 83 -10.07 7.97 1.76
N THR A 84 -10.62 9.06 1.25
CA THR A 84 -11.86 9.65 1.75
C THR A 84 -13.09 9.30 0.92
N GLY A 85 -12.94 8.37 -0.04
CA GLY A 85 -14.01 7.86 -0.90
C GLY A 85 -14.81 6.75 -0.24
N ALA A 86 -16.13 6.84 -0.38
CA ALA A 86 -17.08 5.85 0.14
C ALA A 86 -17.15 4.57 -0.71
N GLY A 87 -16.62 4.57 -1.93
CA GLY A 87 -16.65 3.38 -2.81
C GLY A 87 -15.67 2.32 -2.34
N ARG A 88 -16.11 1.07 -2.20
CA ARG A 88 -15.22 -0.08 -1.92
C ARG A 88 -14.57 -0.56 -3.21
N PRO A 89 -13.26 -0.85 -3.21
CA PRO A 89 -12.59 -1.35 -4.40
C PRO A 89 -13.04 -2.80 -4.65
N SER A 90 -13.50 -3.10 -5.87
CA SER A 90 -13.93 -4.44 -6.25
C SER A 90 -12.75 -5.24 -6.80
N LEU A 91 -12.49 -6.42 -6.24
CA LEU A 91 -11.67 -7.43 -6.91
C LEU A 91 -12.30 -7.76 -8.26
N ARG A 92 -11.55 -7.56 -9.33
CA ARG A 92 -11.92 -8.06 -10.65
C ARG A 92 -10.76 -8.85 -11.17
N MET A 93 -11.02 -10.09 -11.59
CA MET A 93 -10.04 -10.84 -12.36
C MET A 93 -9.77 -10.05 -13.64
N PRO A 94 -8.53 -9.65 -13.91
CA PRO A 94 -8.22 -8.89 -15.11
C PRO A 94 -8.50 -9.76 -16.33
N ALA A 95 -9.21 -9.20 -17.32
CA ALA A 95 -9.26 -9.85 -18.63
C ALA A 95 -7.85 -9.82 -19.25
N PRO A 96 -7.49 -10.80 -20.10
CA PRO A 96 -6.14 -10.90 -20.68
C PRO A 96 -5.66 -9.59 -21.31
N ASP A 97 -6.57 -8.86 -21.97
CA ASP A 97 -6.29 -7.63 -22.73
C ASP A 97 -6.71 -6.35 -21.99
N ALA A 98 -7.05 -6.43 -20.70
CA ALA A 98 -7.43 -5.23 -19.95
C ALA A 98 -6.20 -4.45 -19.47
N ASP A 99 -6.07 -3.21 -19.96
CA ASP A 99 -5.08 -2.21 -19.48
C ASP A 99 -5.33 -1.73 -18.03
N GLY A 100 -6.41 -2.22 -17.39
CA GLY A 100 -6.79 -1.88 -16.02
C GLY A 100 -7.48 -3.05 -15.30
N GLY A 101 -7.46 -3.03 -13.96
CA GLY A 101 -8.13 -4.05 -13.13
C GLY A 101 -7.22 -5.11 -12.51
N ARG A 102 -5.93 -5.16 -12.89
CA ARG A 102 -4.94 -6.06 -12.27
C ARG A 102 -4.58 -5.68 -10.83
N GLY A 103 -4.81 -4.44 -10.41
CA GLY A 103 -4.22 -3.91 -9.19
C GLY A 103 -4.61 -4.65 -7.91
N LEU A 104 -5.91 -4.82 -7.65
CA LEU A 104 -6.34 -5.59 -6.48
C LEU A 104 -6.05 -7.08 -6.61
N TRP A 105 -6.05 -7.63 -7.82
CA TRP A 105 -5.67 -9.02 -8.05
C TRP A 105 -4.20 -9.26 -7.70
N LEU A 106 -3.29 -8.39 -8.15
CA LEU A 106 -1.87 -8.44 -7.78
C LEU A 106 -1.66 -8.29 -6.26
N VAL A 107 -2.45 -7.44 -5.60
CA VAL A 107 -2.41 -7.33 -4.13
C VAL A 107 -2.85 -8.64 -3.48
N ALA A 108 -3.89 -9.29 -4.01
CA ALA A 108 -4.39 -10.56 -3.48
C ALA A 108 -3.41 -11.73 -3.68
N GLU A 109 -2.65 -11.74 -4.78
CA GLU A 109 -1.64 -12.76 -5.05
C GLU A 109 -0.35 -12.57 -4.23
N LEU A 110 0.03 -11.32 -3.94
CA LEU A 110 1.30 -11.01 -3.27
C LEU A 110 1.19 -10.92 -1.75
N ALA A 111 0.02 -10.55 -1.22
CA ALA A 111 -0.19 -10.36 0.21
C ALA A 111 -0.70 -11.63 0.88
N ASP A 112 -0.23 -11.93 2.09
CA ASP A 112 -0.75 -13.05 2.89
C ASP A 112 -2.21 -12.78 3.30
N ARG A 113 -2.49 -11.52 3.61
CA ARG A 113 -3.82 -11.02 3.96
C ARG A 113 -4.00 -9.63 3.42
N TRP A 114 -5.21 -9.28 3.02
CA TRP A 114 -5.56 -7.92 2.67
C TRP A 114 -7.06 -7.71 2.90
N GLY A 115 -7.47 -6.45 2.98
CA GLY A 115 -8.85 -6.12 3.27
C GLY A 115 -9.16 -4.65 3.07
N VAL A 116 -10.43 -4.31 3.32
CA VAL A 116 -10.95 -2.95 3.23
C VAL A 116 -11.77 -2.68 4.48
N GLU A 117 -11.38 -1.65 5.22
CA GLU A 117 -12.05 -1.25 6.45
C GLU A 117 -12.46 0.22 6.39
N ASP A 118 -13.55 0.55 7.07
CA ASP A 118 -13.98 1.93 7.22
C ASP A 118 -13.08 2.65 8.24
N ARG A 119 -12.86 3.94 8.01
CA ARG A 119 -12.13 4.76 8.99
C ARG A 119 -13.05 5.16 10.13
N VAL A 120 -12.48 5.52 11.27
CA VAL A 120 -13.21 6.32 12.26
C VAL A 120 -13.44 7.71 11.64
N GLY A 121 -14.66 7.96 11.16
CA GLY A 121 -15.00 9.14 10.36
C GLY A 121 -15.07 8.84 8.85
N PRO A 122 -15.10 9.87 7.98
CA PRO A 122 -15.33 9.67 6.55
C PRO A 122 -14.15 8.99 5.85
N GLY A 123 -14.47 7.94 5.10
CA GLY A 123 -13.55 7.25 4.22
C GLY A 123 -13.27 5.82 4.63
N LYS A 124 -12.30 5.22 3.96
CA LYS A 124 -11.89 3.83 4.15
C LYS A 124 -10.39 3.74 4.07
N TYR A 125 -9.87 2.58 4.41
CA TYR A 125 -8.51 2.23 4.06
C TYR A 125 -8.45 0.80 3.53
N VAL A 126 -7.63 0.63 2.50
CA VAL A 126 -7.28 -0.68 1.98
C VAL A 126 -5.96 -1.07 2.63
N TRP A 127 -5.89 -2.29 3.15
CA TRP A 127 -4.71 -2.76 3.84
C TRP A 127 -4.23 -4.10 3.27
N ALA A 128 -2.94 -4.36 3.39
CA ALA A 128 -2.29 -5.60 3.00
C ALA A 128 -1.17 -5.94 4.00
N GLU A 129 -0.96 -7.23 4.24
CA GLU A 129 0.08 -7.77 5.12
C GLU A 129 0.99 -8.71 4.33
N LEU A 130 2.28 -8.56 4.56
CA LEU A 130 3.36 -9.29 3.90
C LEU A 130 4.29 -9.84 4.97
N SER A 131 4.53 -11.14 4.92
CA SER A 131 5.45 -11.85 5.79
C SER A 131 6.81 -11.96 5.13
N VAL A 132 7.87 -11.80 5.92
CA VAL A 132 9.21 -12.17 5.50
C VAL A 132 9.27 -13.69 5.48
N PRO A 133 9.63 -14.33 4.35
CA PRO A 133 9.84 -15.77 4.32
C PRO A 133 10.89 -16.13 5.37
N PRO A 134 10.72 -17.23 6.12
CA PRO A 134 11.81 -17.72 6.95
C PRO A 134 13.03 -17.92 6.06
N GLU A 135 14.21 -17.47 6.51
CA GLU A 135 15.47 -17.73 5.80
C GLU A 135 15.58 -19.24 5.60
N THR A 136 15.32 -19.69 4.37
CA THR A 136 15.45 -21.10 4.02
C THR A 136 16.92 -21.29 3.70
N TYR A 137 17.70 -21.65 4.72
CA TYR A 137 19.06 -22.12 4.50
C TYR A 137 18.99 -23.55 3.96
N PRO A 138 19.58 -23.84 2.78
CA PRO A 138 19.67 -25.21 2.26
C PRO A 138 20.59 -26.10 3.11
#